data_AF-I3JKE2-F1
#
_entry.id   AF-I3JKE2-F1
#
_cell.length_a   1.000
_cell.length_b   1.000
_cell.length_c   1.000
_cell.angle_alpha   90.00
_cell.angle_beta   90.00
_cell.angle_gamma   90.00
#
_symmetry.space_group_name_H-M   'P 1'
#
loop_
_entity.id
_entity.type
_entity.pdbx_description
1 polymer ?
#
loop_
_entity_poly.entity_id
_entity_poly.type
_entity_poly.pdbx_seq_one_letter_code
_entity_poly.pdbx_strand_id
1 'polypeptide(L)'
;MKHSLGICLVICSTLIGLGSAIRCYRCKDYTASCTKERECSYDDACLTLRERGGMTYRQCMKYSDCEYGRLAQMFPQVSSFTFKCCNSDLCNSAPSSATSSVIGVLASLAVMWWCIH
;
A
#
# COMPACT_ATOMS: atom_id res chain seq x y z
N MET A 1 -37.42 -5.04 -11.48
CA MET A 1 -36.32 -5.38 -12.44
C MET A 1 -35.37 -4.22 -12.74
N LYS A 2 -35.77 -2.94 -12.62
CA LYS A 2 -34.89 -1.78 -12.86
C LYS A 2 -33.83 -1.51 -11.77
N HIS A 3 -34.15 -1.77 -10.50
CA HIS A 3 -33.23 -1.55 -9.38
C HIS A 3 -32.02 -2.50 -9.37
N SER A 4 -32.17 -3.72 -9.88
CA SER A 4 -31.09 -4.71 -9.97
C SER A 4 -30.00 -4.30 -10.95
N LEU A 5 -30.36 -3.65 -12.06
CA LEU A 5 -29.38 -3.12 -13.02
C LEU A 5 -28.59 -1.94 -12.45
N GLY A 6 -29.25 -1.06 -11.70
CA GLY A 6 -28.60 0.08 -11.05
C GLY A 6 -27.57 -0.37 -10.00
N ILE A 7 -27.92 -1.37 -9.19
CA ILE A 7 -27.03 -1.93 -8.16
C ILE A 7 -25.82 -2.63 -8.81
N CYS A 8 -26.04 -3.43 -9.86
CA CYS A 8 -24.94 -4.06 -10.61
C CYS A 8 -23.99 -3.03 -11.23
N LEU A 9 -24.50 -1.92 -11.77
CA LEU A 9 -23.68 -0.87 -12.36
C LEU A 9 -22.77 -0.21 -11.30
N VAL A 10 -23.32 0.12 -10.13
CA VAL A 10 -22.55 0.73 -9.03
C VAL A 10 -21.46 -0.21 -8.52
N ILE A 11 -21.77 -1.50 -8.36
CA ILE A 11 -20.79 -2.53 -7.94
C ILE A 11 -19.68 -2.65 -8.99
N CYS A 12 -20.01 -2.70 -10.29
CA CYS A 12 -19.01 -2.72 -11.36
C CYS A 12 -18.15 -1.47 -11.38
N SER A 13 -18.69 -0.27 -11.14
CA SER A 13 -17.92 0.98 -11.10
C SER A 13 -16.88 1.01 -9.97
N THR A 14 -17.17 0.39 -8.82
CA THR A 14 -16.21 0.28 -7.71
C THR A 14 -15.10 -0.75 -7.95
N LEU A 15 -15.31 -1.69 -8.88
CA LEU A 15 -14.35 -2.73 -9.25
C LEU A 15 -13.44 -2.31 -10.42
N ILE A 16 -13.77 -1.22 -11.12
CA ILE A 16 -12.91 -0.59 -12.14
C ILE A 16 -11.83 0.26 -11.43
N GLY A 17 -11.04 -0.39 -10.59
CA GLY A 17 -9.71 0.05 -10.20
C GLY A 17 -8.68 -0.68 -11.05
N LEU A 18 -8.86 -0.70 -12.38
CA LEU A 18 -7.92 -1.34 -13.29
C LEU A 18 -6.62 -0.52 -13.36
N GLY A 19 -5.56 -1.04 -12.75
CA GLY A 19 -4.17 -0.79 -13.15
C GLY A 19 -3.68 0.66 -13.04
N SER A 20 -3.93 1.34 -11.92
CA SER A 20 -3.14 2.54 -11.60
C SER A 20 -1.75 2.12 -11.09
N ALA A 21 -0.71 2.80 -11.55
CA ALA A 21 0.63 2.68 -10.97
C ALA A 21 0.55 2.99 -9.48
N ILE A 22 0.98 2.05 -8.62
CA ILE A 22 0.95 2.27 -7.18
C ILE A 22 1.96 3.35 -6.79
N ARG A 23 1.70 4.10 -5.74
CA ARG A 23 2.68 5.02 -5.15
C ARG A 23 3.31 4.39 -3.92
N CYS A 24 4.60 4.63 -3.74
CA CYS A 24 5.34 4.17 -2.58
C CYS A 24 6.20 5.31 -2.01
N TYR A 25 6.50 5.24 -0.73
CA TYR A 25 7.55 6.05 -0.14
C TYR A 25 8.93 5.62 -0.68
N ARG A 26 9.78 6.59 -1.02
CA ARG A 26 11.15 6.37 -1.51
C ARG A 26 12.16 7.16 -0.69
N CYS A 27 12.98 6.46 0.09
CA CYS A 27 13.94 7.07 1.01
C CYS A 27 14.97 6.05 1.53
N LYS A 28 16.04 6.60 2.09
CA LYS A 28 17.15 5.86 2.70
C LYS A 28 17.62 6.68 3.90
N ASP A 29 17.10 6.36 5.08
CA ASP A 29 17.30 7.20 6.27
C ASP A 29 17.33 6.36 7.55
N TYR A 30 18.00 6.91 8.59
CA TYR A 30 18.05 6.34 9.94
C TYR A 30 16.82 6.68 10.79
N THR A 31 16.09 7.75 10.44
CA THR A 31 15.02 8.32 11.29
C THR A 31 13.66 7.68 11.06
N ALA A 32 13.53 6.79 10.07
CA ALA A 32 12.30 6.17 9.59
C ALA A 32 11.18 7.15 9.13
N SER A 33 11.37 8.47 9.26
CA SER A 33 10.46 9.56 8.90
C SER A 33 10.59 9.89 7.42
N CYS A 34 9.90 9.12 6.59
CA CYS A 34 9.94 9.25 5.15
C CYS A 34 8.68 9.95 4.62
N THR A 35 8.87 11.07 3.92
CA THR A 35 7.76 11.85 3.32
C THR A 35 7.83 11.94 1.81
N LYS A 36 8.89 11.41 1.20
CA LYS A 36 9.07 11.44 -0.26
C LYS A 36 8.31 10.29 -0.89
N GLU A 37 7.25 10.62 -1.61
CA GLU A 37 6.43 9.68 -2.36
C GLU A 37 6.88 9.62 -3.82
N ARG A 38 6.70 8.45 -4.45
CA ARG A 38 6.98 8.23 -5.86
C ARG A 38 5.99 7.24 -6.46
N GLU A 39 5.52 7.55 -7.66
CA GLU A 39 4.74 6.63 -8.49
C GLU A 39 5.64 5.54 -9.09
N CYS A 40 5.20 4.28 -9.02
CA CYS A 40 5.92 3.11 -9.49
C CYS A 40 5.52 2.78 -10.92
N SER A 41 6.40 3.04 -11.89
CA SER A 41 6.05 2.87 -13.32
C SER A 41 5.94 1.40 -13.77
N TYR A 42 6.90 0.56 -13.38
CA TYR A 42 6.99 -0.86 -13.81
C TYR A 42 6.96 -1.85 -12.64
N ASP A 43 6.90 -1.33 -11.42
CA ASP A 43 6.92 -2.07 -10.18
C ASP A 43 5.50 -2.14 -9.62
N ASP A 44 5.15 -3.27 -9.02
CA ASP A 44 3.81 -3.58 -8.48
C ASP A 44 3.80 -3.72 -6.95
N ALA A 45 4.91 -3.40 -6.27
CA ALA A 45 5.02 -3.43 -4.82
C ALA A 45 5.86 -2.28 -4.23
N CYS A 46 5.60 -2.00 -2.95
CA CYS A 46 6.45 -1.16 -2.11
C CYS A 46 7.31 -2.02 -1.20
N LEU A 47 8.61 -1.77 -1.16
CA LEU A 47 9.56 -2.38 -0.25
C LEU A 47 9.75 -1.51 1.00
N THR A 48 9.84 -2.16 2.16
CA THR A 48 10.50 -1.64 3.37
C THR A 48 11.57 -2.63 3.79
N LEU A 49 12.84 -2.23 3.72
CA LEU A 49 13.97 -3.02 4.17
C LEU A 49 14.64 -2.32 5.35
N ARG A 50 14.83 -3.03 6.46
CA ARG A 50 15.45 -2.52 7.68
C ARG A 50 16.73 -3.29 7.95
N GLU A 51 17.84 -2.58 7.88
CA GLU A 51 19.15 -3.09 8.29
C GLU A 51 19.24 -3.12 9.82
N ARG A 52 20.03 -4.08 10.35
CA ARG A 52 20.30 -4.19 11.79
C ARG A 52 20.93 -2.92 12.41
N GLY A 53 21.67 -2.14 11.63
CA GLY A 53 22.29 -0.85 12.01
C GLY A 53 21.31 0.33 12.08
N GLY A 54 20.00 0.11 11.89
CA GLY A 54 18.97 1.14 11.99
C GLY A 54 18.62 1.82 10.67
N MET A 55 19.38 1.56 9.58
CA MET A 55 19.04 2.07 8.27
C MET A 55 17.77 1.45 7.72
N THR A 56 16.86 2.30 7.25
CA THR A 56 15.65 1.86 6.56
C THR A 56 15.66 2.33 5.11
N TYR A 57 15.45 1.39 4.20
CA TYR A 57 15.30 1.59 2.77
C TYR A 57 13.84 1.41 2.40
N ARG A 58 13.29 2.37 1.66
CA ARG A 58 11.94 2.28 1.09
C ARG A 58 12.00 2.65 -0.38
N GLN A 59 11.33 1.88 -1.23
CA GLN A 59 11.26 2.14 -2.66
C GLN A 59 10.19 1.26 -3.33
N CYS A 60 9.90 1.57 -4.60
CA CYS A 60 9.20 0.66 -5.51
C CYS A 60 10.04 -0.61 -5.75
N MET A 61 9.38 -1.74 -5.93
CA MET A 61 9.96 -3.04 -6.21
C MET A 61 8.94 -3.92 -6.94
N LYS A 62 9.39 -4.85 -7.78
CA LYS A 62 8.51 -5.94 -8.20
C LYS A 62 8.22 -6.89 -7.04
N TYR A 63 6.97 -7.27 -6.87
CA TYR A 63 6.57 -8.23 -5.83
C TYR A 63 7.31 -9.57 -6.00
N SER A 64 7.55 -9.99 -7.25
CA SER A 64 8.31 -11.20 -7.58
C SER A 64 9.77 -11.16 -7.12
N ASP A 65 10.37 -9.98 -7.06
CA ASP A 65 11.76 -9.82 -6.61
C ASP A 65 11.85 -9.59 -5.08
N CYS A 66 10.71 -9.58 -4.37
CA CYS A 66 10.64 -9.45 -2.92
C CYS A 66 10.97 -10.77 -2.21
N GLU A 67 12.17 -11.28 -2.46
CA GLU A 67 12.72 -12.47 -1.82
C GLU A 67 14.10 -12.17 -1.25
N TYR A 68 14.48 -12.88 -0.18
CA TYR A 68 15.72 -12.60 0.53
C TYR A 68 16.95 -12.66 -0.39
N GLY A 69 17.03 -13.66 -1.28
CA GLY A 69 18.18 -13.84 -2.17
C GLY A 69 18.34 -12.70 -3.18
N ARG A 70 17.25 -12.20 -3.76
CA ARG A 70 17.26 -11.03 -4.67
C ARG A 70 17.62 -9.76 -3.92
N LEU A 71 17.02 -9.54 -2.75
CA LEU A 71 17.28 -8.36 -1.93
C LEU A 71 18.73 -8.35 -1.44
N ALA A 72 19.30 -9.48 -1.04
CA ALA A 72 20.70 -9.56 -0.64
C ALA A 72 21.66 -9.18 -1.78
N GLN A 73 21.33 -9.54 -3.03
CA GLN A 73 22.11 -9.13 -4.21
C GLN A 73 21.93 -7.64 -4.55
N MET A 74 20.73 -7.09 -4.37
CA MET A 74 20.43 -5.68 -4.66
C MET A 74 20.96 -4.73 -3.58
N PHE A 75 21.09 -5.21 -2.34
CA PHE A 75 21.59 -4.47 -1.19
C PHE A 75 22.87 -5.12 -0.61
N PRO A 76 23.95 -5.25 -1.40
CA PRO A 76 25.15 -6.01 -0.99
C PRO A 76 25.88 -5.39 0.21
N GLN A 77 25.70 -4.08 0.44
CA GLN A 77 26.27 -3.41 1.61
C GLN A 77 25.55 -3.74 2.93
N VAL A 78 24.41 -4.43 2.90
CA VAL A 78 23.56 -4.68 4.05
C VAL A 78 23.76 -6.13 4.54
N SER A 79 24.59 -6.33 5.56
CA SER A 79 24.97 -7.69 6.01
C SER A 79 23.83 -8.49 6.66
N SER A 80 22.84 -7.82 7.25
CA SER A 80 21.68 -8.44 7.90
C SER A 80 20.51 -7.48 7.86
N PHE A 81 19.37 -7.94 7.33
CA PHE A 81 18.16 -7.13 7.22
C PHE A 81 16.88 -7.92 7.41
N THR A 82 15.82 -7.18 7.75
CA THR A 82 14.44 -7.64 7.66
C THR A 82 13.74 -6.87 6.55
N PHE A 83 12.76 -7.47 5.88
CA PHE A 83 12.04 -6.80 4.81
C PHE A 83 10.54 -7.09 4.87
N LYS A 84 9.76 -6.17 4.29
CA LYS A 84 8.33 -6.33 4.03
C LYS A 84 8.00 -5.74 2.66
N CYS A 85 7.11 -6.41 1.94
CA CYS A 85 6.50 -5.90 0.72
C CYS A 85 4.99 -5.90 0.80
N CYS A 86 4.37 -4.96 0.10
CA CYS A 86 2.93 -4.77 0.01
C CYS A 86 2.61 -4.13 -1.34
N ASN A 87 1.39 -4.32 -1.85
CA ASN A 87 0.98 -3.96 -3.21
C ASN A 87 -0.20 -2.97 -3.23
N SER A 88 -0.20 -2.03 -2.28
CA SER A 88 -1.23 -1.00 -2.17
C SER A 88 -0.57 0.38 -2.04
N ASP A 89 -1.32 1.43 -2.37
CA ASP A 89 -0.80 2.79 -2.36
C ASP A 89 -0.25 3.17 -0.97
N LEU A 90 0.97 3.70 -0.94
CA LEU A 90 1.70 4.18 0.24
C LEU A 90 1.79 3.18 1.41
N CYS A 91 1.63 1.89 1.13
CA CYS A 91 1.56 0.84 2.16
C CYS A 91 2.88 0.64 2.93
N ASN A 92 4.01 1.12 2.39
CA ASN A 92 5.32 1.10 3.05
C ASN A 92 5.58 2.30 3.97
N SER A 93 4.52 2.98 4.39
CA SER A 93 4.55 4.00 5.44
C SER A 93 5.29 3.50 6.69
N ALA A 94 5.85 4.42 7.48
CA ALA A 94 6.13 4.08 8.87
C ALA A 94 4.81 3.60 9.53
N PRO A 95 4.84 2.70 10.52
CA PRO A 95 3.66 2.37 11.29
C PRO A 95 3.20 3.63 12.03
N SER A 96 2.39 4.44 11.35
CA SER A 96 1.61 5.50 11.94
C SER A 96 0.54 4.79 12.75
N SER A 97 0.47 5.10 14.05
CA SER A 97 -0.58 4.66 14.96
C SER A 97 -1.92 4.72 14.21
N ALA A 98 -2.46 3.56 13.86
CA ALA A 98 -3.63 3.49 13.01
C ALA A 98 -4.82 4.13 13.74
N THR A 99 -5.16 5.36 13.39
CA THR A 99 -6.49 5.91 13.65
C THR A 99 -7.44 5.14 12.74
N SER A 100 -7.99 4.06 13.29
CA SER A 100 -9.00 3.22 12.66
C SER A 100 -10.07 4.09 12.00
N SER A 101 -10.26 3.96 10.68
CA SER A 101 -11.30 4.64 9.92
C SER A 101 -12.68 4.07 10.26
N VAL A 102 -13.13 4.28 11.50
CA VAL A 102 -14.51 3.99 11.95
C VAL A 102 -15.55 4.88 11.26
N ILE A 103 -15.11 5.96 10.60
CA ILE A 103 -15.97 6.95 9.93
C ILE A 103 -16.70 6.35 8.72
N GLY A 104 -16.05 5.47 7.96
CA GLY A 104 -16.66 4.84 6.77
C GLY A 104 -17.82 3.91 7.12
N VAL A 105 -17.71 3.17 8.22
CA VAL A 105 -18.73 2.20 8.68
C VAL A 105 -20.00 2.92 9.17
N LEU A 106 -19.84 4.05 9.86
CA LEU A 106 -20.97 4.83 10.38
C LEU A 106 -21.78 5.50 9.25
N ALA A 107 -21.12 5.95 8.19
CA ALA A 107 -21.78 6.54 7.03
C ALA A 107 -22.65 5.52 6.26
N SER A 108 -22.17 4.28 6.12
CA SER A 108 -22.94 3.21 5.45
C SER A 108 -24.21 2.82 6.21
N LEU A 109 -24.18 2.82 7.55
CA LEU A 109 -25.36 2.53 8.38
C LEU A 109 -26.42 3.62 8.30
N ALA A 110 -26.02 4.89 8.19
CA ALA A 110 -26.95 6.01 8.03
C ALA A 110 -27.69 5.97 6.68
N VAL A 111 -26.99 5.63 5.59
CA VAL A 111 -27.60 5.48 4.26
C VAL A 111 -28.59 4.31 4.22
N MET A 112 -28.23 3.18 4.84
CA MET A 112 -29.12 2.01 4.94
C MET A 112 -30.40 2.34 5.72
N TRP A 113 -30.31 3.16 6.78
CA TRP A 113 -31.47 3.59 7.57
C TRP A 113 -32.41 4.52 6.79
N TRP A 114 -31.87 5.40 5.95
CA TRP A 114 -32.67 6.29 5.08
C TRP A 114 -33.28 5.58 3.87
N CYS A 115 -32.71 4.45 3.43
CA CYS A 115 -33.30 3.66 2.35
C CYS A 115 -34.42 2.72 2.81
N ILE A 116 -34.58 2.51 4.12
CA ILE A 116 -35.57 1.59 4.70
C ILE A 116 -36.85 2.29 5.18
N HIS A 117 -36.84 3.62 5.33
CA HIS A 117 -37.99 4.43 5.77
C HIS A 117 -38.55 5.26 4.62
#